data_AF-A0A812ILL1-F1
#
_entry.id   AF-A0A812ILL1-F1
#
_cell.length_a   1.000
_cell.length_b   1.000
_cell.length_c   1.000
_cell.angle_alpha   90.00
_cell.angle_beta   90.00
_cell.angle_gamma   90.00
#
_symmetry.space_group_name_H-M   'P 1'
#
loop_
_entity.id
_entity.type
_entity.pdbx_description
1 polymer ?
#
loop_
_entity_poly.entity_id
_entity_poly.type
_entity_poly.pdbx_seq_one_letter_code
_entity_poly.pdbx_strand_id
1 'polypeptide(L)'
;VRFALETLQEGGCFICKFFDTFTHVSCSLLYVAAALFQQVDIVKPRHSRVVNSERYLVAQGFKGPATPCFATLRAAVQRAQEHWPRQHPRPRADPLCSQD
;
A
#
# COMPACT_ATOMS: atom_id res chain seq x y z
N VAL A 1 1.23 -2.61 -0.08
CA VAL A 1 2.52 -3.16 0.41
C VAL A 1 2.82 -4.55 -0.16
N ARG A 2 1.88 -5.52 -0.19
CA ARG A 2 2.12 -6.86 -0.81
C ARG A 2 2.82 -6.80 -2.17
N PHE A 3 2.29 -5.99 -3.09
CA PHE A 3 2.86 -5.83 -4.43
C PHE A 3 4.36 -5.46 -4.39
N ALA A 4 4.77 -4.58 -3.47
CA ALA A 4 6.17 -4.21 -3.30
C ALA A 4 7.05 -5.41 -2.91
N LEU A 5 6.55 -6.31 -2.05
CA LEU A 5 7.28 -7.48 -1.58
C LEU A 5 7.47 -8.56 -2.66
N GLU A 6 6.60 -8.58 -3.67
CA GLU A 6 6.59 -9.58 -4.74
C GLU A 6 7.29 -9.09 -6.01
N THR A 7 7.53 -7.78 -6.15
CA THR A 7 8.01 -7.18 -7.42
C THR A 7 9.31 -6.41 -7.30
N LEU A 8 9.66 -5.88 -6.11
CA LEU A 8 10.87 -5.09 -5.97
C LEU A 8 12.10 -5.97 -5.79
N GLN A 9 13.16 -5.60 -6.50
CA GLN A 9 14.52 -6.02 -6.18
C GLN A 9 15.06 -5.25 -4.96
N GLU A 10 16.12 -5.77 -4.34
CA GLU A 10 16.83 -5.09 -3.26
C GLU A 10 17.29 -3.69 -3.69
N GLY A 11 17.19 -2.71 -2.80
CA GLY A 11 17.41 -1.30 -3.08
C GLY A 11 16.24 -0.59 -3.79
N GLY A 12 15.20 -1.31 -4.22
CA GLY A 12 14.05 -0.73 -4.92
C GLY A 12 13.20 0.24 -4.08
N CYS A 13 12.36 1.02 -4.77
CA CYS A 13 11.50 2.03 -4.16
C CYS A 13 10.02 1.69 -4.36
N PHE A 14 9.21 1.98 -3.34
CA PHE A 14 7.75 1.83 -3.36
C PHE A 14 7.09 3.16 -3.00
N ILE A 15 6.23 3.65 -3.88
CA ILE A 15 5.42 4.85 -3.65
C ILE A 15 3.95 4.48 -3.67
N CYS A 16 3.21 4.85 -2.64
CA CYS A 16 1.79 4.52 -2.51
C CYS A 16 0.99 5.71 -2.00
N LYS A 17 -0.07 6.06 -2.71
CA LYS A 17 -1.07 7.02 -2.24
C LYS A 17 -1.91 6.38 -1.14
N PHE A 18 -2.05 7.07 -0.03
CA PHE A 18 -2.86 6.65 1.09
C PHE A 18 -3.52 7.86 1.76
N PHE A 19 -4.45 7.59 2.67
CA PHE A 19 -5.16 8.61 3.44
C PHE A 19 -4.80 8.46 4.91
N ASP A 20 -5.68 8.87 5.81
CA ASP A 20 -5.39 8.89 7.24
C ASP A 20 -4.89 7.56 7.83
N THR A 21 -4.11 7.70 8.89
CA THR A 21 -3.50 6.60 9.65
C THR A 21 -4.30 6.25 10.91
N PHE A 22 -5.58 6.60 10.99
CA PHE A 22 -6.38 6.39 12.20
C PHE A 22 -6.82 4.94 12.40
N THR A 23 -6.65 4.08 11.40
CA THR A 23 -7.03 2.67 11.50
C THR A 23 -5.82 1.80 11.83
N HIS A 24 -6.05 0.74 12.61
CA HIS A 24 -5.02 -0.27 12.89
C HIS A 24 -4.42 -0.88 11.61
N VAL A 25 -5.21 -1.00 10.55
CA VAL A 25 -4.75 -1.50 9.25
C VAL A 25 -3.73 -0.53 8.65
N SER A 26 -4.05 0.76 8.58
CA SER A 26 -3.12 1.79 8.07
C SER A 26 -1.81 1.81 8.87
N CYS A 27 -1.88 1.78 10.21
CA CYS A 27 -0.69 1.74 11.07
C CYS A 27 0.13 0.46 10.86
N SER A 28 -0.53 -0.70 10.72
CA SER A 28 0.16 -1.97 10.47
C SER A 28 0.90 -1.97 9.13
N LEU A 29 0.31 -1.38 8.08
CA LEU A 29 0.96 -1.24 6.79
C LEU A 29 2.20 -0.33 6.85
N LEU A 30 2.12 0.77 7.61
CA LEU A 30 3.27 1.65 7.84
C LEU A 30 4.38 0.93 8.61
N TYR A 31 4.04 0.16 9.64
CA TYR A 31 5.00 -0.64 10.40
C TYR A 31 5.73 -1.63 9.49
N VAL A 32 5.00 -2.36 8.64
CA VAL A 32 5.60 -3.30 7.67
C VAL A 32 6.52 -2.56 6.71
N ALA A 33 6.11 -1.40 6.18
CA ALA A 33 6.96 -0.60 5.30
C ALA A 33 8.25 -0.14 6.02
N ALA A 34 8.14 0.40 7.24
CA ALA A 34 9.29 0.86 8.02
C ALA A 34 10.27 -0.28 8.35
N ALA A 35 9.76 -1.49 8.58
CA ALA A 35 10.61 -2.65 8.84
C ALA A 35 11.40 -3.09 7.60
N LEU A 36 10.80 -3.00 6.40
CA LEU A 36 11.32 -3.61 5.17
C LEU A 36 12.05 -2.65 4.22
N PHE A 37 12.03 -1.35 4.51
CA PHE A 37 12.72 -0.32 3.73
C PHE A 37 13.75 0.42 4.58
N GLN A 38 14.78 0.98 3.96
CA GLN A 38 15.81 1.77 4.64
C GLN A 38 15.24 3.11 5.13
N GLN A 39 14.42 3.75 4.30
CA GLN A 39 13.80 5.03 4.61
C GLN A 39 12.32 5.00 4.22
N VAL A 40 11.46 5.56 5.07
CA VAL A 40 10.03 5.66 4.83
C VAL A 40 9.54 7.05 5.23
N ASP A 41 9.03 7.79 4.25
CA ASP A 41 8.52 9.14 4.43
C ASP A 41 7.02 9.22 4.13
N ILE A 42 6.32 10.07 4.87
CA ILE A 42 4.93 10.44 4.59
C ILE A 42 4.91 11.84 4.02
N VAL A 43 4.60 11.95 2.73
CA VAL A 43 4.72 13.21 1.99
C VAL A 43 3.33 13.72 1.62
N LYS A 44 3.07 15.01 1.89
CA LYS A 44 1.96 15.76 1.29
C LYS A 44 2.52 16.69 0.22
N PRO A 45 2.33 16.43 -1.09
CA PRO A 45 2.82 17.32 -2.13
C PRO A 45 2.19 18.71 -2.02
N ARG A 46 2.95 19.77 -2.33
CA ARG A 46 2.49 21.17 -2.22
C ARG A 46 1.20 21.45 -3.00
N HIS A 47 1.01 20.79 -4.14
CA HIS A 47 -0.17 20.96 -4.99
C HIS A 47 -1.36 20.08 -4.58
N SER A 48 -1.26 19.27 -3.52
CA SER A 48 -2.40 18.51 -3.00
C SER A 48 -3.32 19.44 -2.18
N ARG A 49 -4.63 19.20 -2.24
CA ARG A 49 -5.60 20.01 -1.47
C ARG A 49 -5.26 19.97 0.02
N VAL A 50 -5.09 21.13 0.66
CA VAL A 50 -4.68 21.22 2.08
C VAL A 50 -5.64 20.47 3.00
N VAL A 51 -6.94 20.61 2.72
CA VAL A 51 -8.05 20.08 3.54
C VAL A 51 -8.21 18.56 3.40
N ASN A 52 -7.55 17.90 2.45
CA ASN A 52 -7.63 16.45 2.34
C ASN A 52 -6.59 15.73 3.23
N SER A 53 -6.92 14.51 3.61
CA SER A 53 -5.98 13.61 4.28
C SER A 53 -5.09 12.82 3.33
N GLU A 54 -5.15 13.10 2.03
CA GLU A 54 -4.32 12.43 1.04
C GLU A 54 -2.83 12.68 1.31
N ARG A 55 -2.07 11.61 1.38
CA ARG A 55 -0.62 11.59 1.55
C ARG A 55 -0.02 10.49 0.67
N TYR A 56 1.30 10.53 0.50
CA TYR A 56 2.06 9.53 -0.21
C TYR A 56 3.06 8.89 0.74
N LEU A 57 3.03 7.57 0.83
CA LEU A 57 4.06 6.78 1.48
C LEU A 57 5.19 6.61 0.46
N VAL A 58 6.36 7.14 0.78
CA VAL A 58 7.57 7.03 -0.04
C VAL A 58 8.55 6.14 0.71
N ALA A 59 8.65 4.88 0.29
CA ALA A 59 9.52 3.89 0.91
C ALA A 59 10.69 3.57 -0.03
N GLN A 60 11.92 3.79 0.43
CA GLN A 60 13.14 3.73 -0.37
C GLN A 60 14.12 2.71 0.20
N GLY A 61 14.86 2.06 -0.70
CA GLY A 61 15.86 1.06 -0.32
C GLY A 61 15.22 -0.19 0.27
N PHE A 62 14.44 -0.93 -0.52
CA PHE A 62 13.89 -2.21 -0.11
C PHE A 62 15.01 -3.15 0.36
N LYS A 63 14.94 -3.62 1.62
CA LYS A 63 16.01 -4.41 2.26
C LYS A 63 16.09 -5.85 1.76
N GLY A 64 15.06 -6.31 1.04
CA GLY A 64 15.07 -7.64 0.42
C GLY A 64 14.75 -8.81 1.36
N PRO A 65 14.72 -10.03 0.79
CA PRO A 65 14.38 -11.24 1.51
C PRO A 65 15.35 -11.66 2.61
N ALA A 66 16.59 -11.16 2.58
CA ALA A 66 17.59 -11.41 3.62
C ALA A 66 17.26 -10.74 4.96
N THR A 67 16.28 -9.82 5.00
CA THR A 67 15.86 -9.16 6.23
C THR A 67 15.29 -10.18 7.23
N PRO A 68 15.76 -10.24 8.49
CA PRO A 68 15.37 -11.30 9.44
C PRO A 68 13.86 -11.47 9.64
N CYS A 69 13.09 -10.38 9.59
CA CYS A 69 11.63 -10.42 9.75
C CYS A 69 10.85 -10.57 8.43
N PHE A 70 11.51 -10.66 7.28
CA PHE A 70 10.86 -10.63 5.97
C PHE A 70 9.82 -11.73 5.80
N ALA A 71 10.21 -12.98 6.08
CA ALA A 71 9.32 -14.13 5.90
C ALA A 71 8.04 -14.00 6.75
N THR A 72 8.19 -13.61 8.02
CA THR A 72 7.07 -13.41 8.95
C THR A 72 6.16 -12.26 8.51
N LEU A 73 6.73 -11.11 8.13
CA LEU A 73 5.94 -9.95 7.70
C LEU A 73 5.24 -10.22 6.36
N ARG A 74 5.89 -10.90 5.41
CA ARG A 74 5.28 -11.31 4.15
C ARG A 74 4.08 -12.23 4.39
N ALA A 75 4.24 -13.25 5.25
CA ALA A 75 3.15 -14.15 5.59
C ALA A 75 1.99 -13.42 6.31
N ALA A 76 2.29 -12.46 7.19
CA ALA A 76 1.27 -11.64 7.84
C ALA A 76 0.48 -10.79 6.83
N VAL A 77 1.16 -10.16 5.87
CA VAL A 77 0.54 -9.38 4.79
C VAL A 77 -0.32 -10.27 3.89
N GLN A 78 0.13 -11.47 3.56
CA GLN A 78 -0.63 -12.43 2.75
C GLN A 78 -1.93 -12.85 3.46
N ARG A 79 -1.84 -13.26 4.72
CA ARG A 79 -3.03 -13.63 5.52
C ARG A 79 -4.04 -12.49 5.64
N ALA A 80 -3.57 -11.27 5.88
CA ALA A 80 -4.43 -10.09 5.95
C ALA A 80 -5.19 -9.84 4.64
N GLN A 81 -4.58 -10.17 3.49
CA GLN A 81 -5.18 -9.97 2.18
C GLN A 81 -6.16 -11.08 1.79
N GLU A 82 -5.96 -12.31 2.27
CA GLU A 82 -6.90 -13.42 2.08
C GLU A 82 -8.22 -13.18 2.83
N HIS A 83 -8.15 -12.59 4.02
CA HIS A 83 -9.31 -12.27 4.84
C HIS A 83 -10.00 -10.96 4.41
N TRP A 84 -9.42 -10.22 3.45
CA TRP A 84 -10.06 -9.02 2.92
C TRP A 84 -11.30 -9.44 2.11
N PRO A 85 -12.51 -8.95 2.46
CA PRO A 85 -13.71 -9.30 1.71
C PRO A 85 -13.52 -8.82 0.27
N ARG A 86 -13.51 -9.74 -0.68
CA ARG A 86 -13.55 -9.40 -2.10
C ARG A 86 -14.84 -8.62 -2.32
N GLN A 87 -14.74 -7.31 -2.53
CA GLN A 87 -15.90 -6.51 -2.91
C GLN A 87 -16.51 -7.15 -4.16
N HIS A 88 -17.83 -7.31 -4.14
CA HIS A 88 -18.64 -7.94 -5.18
C HIS A 88 -18.25 -7.46 -6.60
N PRO A 89 -18.43 -8.30 -7.63
CA PRO A 89 -18.14 -7.89 -9.00
C PRO A 89 -18.90 -6.60 -9.33
N ARG A 90 -18.22 -5.63 -9.94
CA ARG A 90 -18.87 -4.41 -10.44
C ARG A 90 -20.10 -4.83 -11.25
N PRO A 91 -21.28 -4.23 -11.04
CA PRO A 91 -22.38 -4.46 -11.97
C PRO A 91 -21.87 -4.15 -13.38
N ARG A 92 -22.15 -5.05 -14.32
CA ARG A 92 -21.89 -4.83 -15.75
C ARG A 92 -22.50 -3.47 -16.08
N ALA A 93 -21.75 -2.61 -16.76
CA ALA A 93 -22.29 -1.35 -17.25
C ALA A 93 -23.59 -1.65 -18.02
N ASP A 94 -24.70 -1.03 -17.61
CA ASP A 94 -25.97 -1.19 -18.31
C ASP A 94 -25.79 -0.70 -19.75
N PRO A 95 -26.14 -1.50 -20.78
CA PRO A 95 -26.02 -1.08 -22.18
C PRO A 95 -26.98 0.05 -22.60
N LEU A 96 -27.78 0.60 -21.68
CA LEU A 96 -28.91 1.47 -21.98
C LEU A 96 -28.56 2.97 -22.07
N CYS A 97 -27.30 3.36 -21.95
CA CYS A 97 -26.87 4.75 -22.14
C CYS A 97 -26.07 4.92 -23.45
N SER A 98 -26.71 4.59 -24.57
CA SER A 98 -26.23 4.96 -25.92
C SER A 98 -27.40 5.06 -26.90
N GLN A 99 -28.43 5.81 -26.50
CA GLN A 99 -29.41 6.40 -27.42
C GLN A 99 -29.71 7.81 -26.91
N ASP A 100 -28.96 8.78 -27.41
CA ASP A 100 -29.34 10.17 -27.68
C ASP A 100 -28.38 10.71 -28.76
#